data_AF-A0A252AQH2-F1
#
_entry.id   AF-A0A252AQH2-F1
#
_cell.length_a   1.000
_cell.length_b   1.000
_cell.length_c   1.000
_cell.angle_alpha   90.00
_cell.angle_beta   90.00
_cell.angle_gamma   90.00
#
_symmetry.space_group_name_H-M   'P 1'
#
loop_
_entity.id
_entity.type
_entity.pdbx_description
1 polymer ?
#
loop_
_entity_poly.entity_id
_entity_poly.type
_entity_poly.pdbx_seq_one_letter_code
_entity_poly.pdbx_strand_id
1 'polypeptide(L)'
;MTENPTTEDKTWRVRILDLSGGAEDNIVEEVGGFHDLAHANAFARTYVRDSMERCRVPGASAKDVLTAWFSFGEDAVVLEAGEDGWKSANELDDFAATRATPMERDWRMLDPRRMVEDEDDLPEDTSSPDDEDDVPTTH
;
A
#
# COMPACT_ATOMS: atom_id res chain seq x y z
N MET A 1 -17.52 33.00 17.15
CA MET A 1 -17.30 32.38 15.83
C MET A 1 -16.73 31.01 16.14
N THR A 2 -17.50 29.96 15.86
CA THR A 2 -17.11 28.59 16.18
C THR A 2 -16.01 28.19 15.20
N GLU A 3 -14.82 27.92 15.71
CA GLU A 3 -13.69 27.43 14.94
C GLU A 3 -14.09 26.05 14.41
N ASN A 4 -14.39 25.95 13.11
CA ASN A 4 -14.44 24.67 12.43
C ASN A 4 -13.02 24.11 12.49
N PRO A 5 -12.78 22.90 13.02
CA PRO A 5 -11.47 22.28 12.86
C PRO A 5 -11.26 22.15 11.35
N THR A 6 -10.21 22.77 10.86
CA THR A 6 -9.65 22.51 9.53
C THR A 6 -9.61 21.00 9.40
N THR A 7 -10.33 20.43 8.43
CA THR A 7 -10.14 19.04 8.05
C THR A 7 -8.69 18.94 7.61
N GLU A 8 -7.79 18.65 8.55
CA GLU A 8 -6.46 18.18 8.23
C GLU A 8 -6.66 17.05 7.22
N ASP A 9 -5.94 17.10 6.09
CA ASP A 9 -5.88 16.05 5.09
C ASP A 9 -5.49 14.72 5.75
N LYS A 10 -6.45 14.07 6.41
CA LYS A 10 -6.23 12.91 7.25
C LYS A 10 -5.99 11.75 6.33
N THR A 11 -4.72 11.50 6.04
CA THR A 11 -4.27 10.31 5.35
C THR A 11 -4.14 9.16 6.34
N TRP A 12 -4.62 8.00 5.96
CA TRP A 12 -4.44 6.78 6.71
C TRP A 12 -3.02 6.27 6.55
N ARG A 13 -2.56 5.52 7.56
CA ARG A 13 -1.25 4.87 7.56
C ARG A 13 -1.40 3.40 7.87
N VAL A 14 -0.65 2.56 7.19
CA VAL A 14 -0.56 1.12 7.45
C VAL A 14 0.82 0.84 8.01
N ARG A 15 0.87 0.22 9.18
CA ARG A 15 2.12 -0.24 9.81
C ARG A 15 2.32 -1.70 9.51
N ILE A 16 3.50 -2.02 8.97
CA ILE A 16 3.97 -3.38 8.73
C ILE A 16 4.74 -3.83 9.96
N LEU A 17 4.37 -5.00 10.48
CA LEU A 17 4.94 -5.60 11.67
C LEU A 17 5.69 -6.88 11.31
N ASP A 18 6.92 -7.02 11.78
CA ASP A 18 7.68 -8.26 11.66
C ASP A 18 7.22 -9.25 12.73
N LEU A 19 6.89 -10.48 12.34
CA LEU A 19 6.51 -11.52 13.30
C LEU A 19 7.72 -12.32 13.78
N SER A 20 8.87 -12.22 13.11
CA SER A 20 10.08 -12.99 13.44
C SER A 20 10.82 -12.48 14.67
N GLY A 21 10.56 -11.23 15.11
CA GLY A 21 11.25 -10.59 16.23
C GLY A 21 12.63 -10.05 15.86
N GLY A 22 12.92 -9.89 14.55
CA GLY A 22 14.16 -9.35 14.02
C GLY A 22 14.19 -7.82 13.93
N ALA A 23 13.03 -7.16 13.93
CA ALA A 23 12.93 -5.70 13.87
C ALA A 23 12.81 -5.04 15.25
N GLU A 24 13.30 -3.80 15.39
CA GLU A 24 13.09 -2.99 16.59
C GLU A 24 11.60 -2.74 16.82
N ASP A 25 11.12 -3.04 18.03
CA ASP A 25 9.69 -2.98 18.40
C ASP A 25 8.76 -3.83 17.51
N ASN A 26 9.32 -4.73 16.70
CA ASN A 26 8.65 -5.48 15.64
C ASN A 26 8.07 -4.59 14.51
N ILE A 27 8.54 -3.36 14.34
CA ILE A 27 8.05 -2.45 13.30
C ILE A 27 9.01 -2.47 12.12
N VAL A 28 8.51 -2.85 10.94
CA VAL A 28 9.30 -2.85 9.69
C VAL A 28 9.20 -1.51 8.99
N GLU A 29 7.98 -1.03 8.77
CA GLU A 29 7.71 0.16 7.98
C GLU A 29 6.33 0.74 8.32
N GLU A 30 6.18 2.05 8.16
CA GLU A 30 4.87 2.73 8.15
C GLU A 30 4.62 3.34 6.77
N VAL A 31 3.63 2.82 6.06
CA VAL A 31 3.21 3.32 4.75
C VAL A 31 2.09 4.32 4.95
N GLY A 32 2.30 5.57 4.56
CA GLY A 32 1.28 6.63 4.59
C GLY A 32 0.79 7.03 3.21
N GLY A 33 -0.13 7.99 3.17
CA GLY A 33 -0.67 8.56 1.91
C GLY A 33 -1.97 7.92 1.44
N PHE A 34 -2.62 7.08 2.25
CA PHE A 34 -3.91 6.50 1.89
C PHE A 34 -5.03 7.54 2.10
N HIS A 35 -5.76 7.90 1.04
CA HIS A 35 -6.83 8.90 1.13
C HIS A 35 -8.13 8.38 1.77
N ASP A 36 -8.32 7.07 1.80
CA ASP A 36 -9.52 6.43 2.34
C ASP A 36 -9.18 5.17 3.15
N LEU A 37 -10.03 4.88 4.15
CA LEU A 37 -9.84 3.73 5.03
C LEU A 37 -10.00 2.39 4.29
N ALA A 38 -10.93 2.30 3.34
CA ALA A 38 -11.12 1.09 2.56
C ALA A 38 -9.90 0.78 1.71
N HIS A 39 -9.21 1.81 1.19
CA HIS A 39 -7.94 1.64 0.48
C HIS A 39 -6.85 1.13 1.43
N ALA A 40 -6.66 1.75 2.60
CA ALA A 40 -5.70 1.28 3.60
C ALA A 40 -5.98 -0.17 4.06
N ASN A 41 -7.26 -0.51 4.28
CA ASN A 41 -7.69 -1.85 4.65
C ASN A 41 -7.41 -2.87 3.53
N ALA A 42 -7.70 -2.51 2.27
CA ALA A 42 -7.41 -3.35 1.12
C ALA A 42 -5.90 -3.59 0.94
N PHE A 43 -5.08 -2.56 1.17
CA PHE A 43 -3.63 -2.67 1.16
C PHE A 43 -3.15 -3.63 2.25
N ALA A 44 -3.57 -3.42 3.50
CA ALA A 44 -3.17 -4.27 4.63
C ALA A 44 -3.54 -5.75 4.39
N ARG A 45 -4.77 -5.99 3.92
CA ARG A 45 -5.26 -7.34 3.58
C ARG A 45 -4.42 -8.01 2.49
N THR A 46 -4.19 -7.31 1.38
CA THR A 46 -3.41 -7.81 0.23
C THR A 46 -1.94 -8.03 0.60
N TYR A 47 -1.37 -7.16 1.45
CA TYR A 47 -0.01 -7.29 1.95
C TYR A 47 0.17 -8.56 2.78
N VAL A 48 -0.69 -8.79 3.77
CA VAL A 48 -0.65 -10.01 4.61
C VAL A 48 -0.88 -11.26 3.76
N ARG A 49 -1.76 -11.18 2.76
CA ARG A 49 -2.00 -12.27 1.82
C ARG A 49 -0.73 -12.63 1.04
N ASP A 50 0.01 -11.66 0.52
CA ASP A 50 1.30 -11.92 -0.14
C ASP A 50 2.36 -12.44 0.83
N SER A 51 2.46 -11.86 2.03
CA SER A 51 3.40 -12.29 3.07
C SER A 51 3.19 -13.77 3.44
N MET A 52 1.94 -14.17 3.68
CA MET A 52 1.61 -15.57 3.99
C MET A 52 1.96 -16.52 2.82
N GLU A 53 1.72 -16.10 1.57
CA GLU A 53 2.06 -16.93 0.41
C GLU A 53 3.58 -17.06 0.20
N ARG A 54 4.40 -16.10 0.65
CA ARG A 54 5.87 -16.27 0.67
C ARG A 54 6.31 -17.34 1.67
N CYS A 55 5.56 -17.51 2.77
CA CYS A 55 5.82 -18.56 3.76
C CYS A 55 5.30 -19.94 3.33
N ARG A 56 4.51 -20.04 2.25
CA ARG A 56 3.92 -21.29 1.79
C ARG A 56 4.91 -22.13 0.98
N VAL A 57 5.25 -23.31 1.49
CA VAL A 57 6.03 -24.32 0.76
C VAL A 57 5.13 -25.34 0.04
N PRO A 58 5.57 -25.94 -1.08
CA PRO A 58 4.80 -26.96 -1.78
C PRO A 58 4.45 -28.14 -0.85
N GLY A 59 3.15 -28.48 -0.77
CA GLY A 59 2.66 -29.58 0.07
C GLY A 59 2.47 -29.24 1.56
N ALA A 60 2.73 -28.01 1.99
CA ALA A 60 2.46 -27.58 3.37
C ALA A 60 0.97 -27.64 3.71
N SER A 61 0.65 -28.06 4.94
CA SER A 61 -0.69 -27.90 5.50
C SER A 61 -0.95 -26.45 5.90
N ALA A 62 -2.21 -26.05 6.08
CA ALA A 62 -2.58 -24.71 6.56
C ALA A 62 -1.87 -24.36 7.87
N LYS A 63 -1.75 -25.34 8.77
CA LYS A 63 -1.04 -25.18 10.05
C LYS A 63 0.47 -24.90 9.84
N ASP A 64 1.11 -25.59 8.90
CA ASP A 64 2.53 -25.37 8.60
C ASP A 64 2.74 -23.96 8.03
N VAL A 65 1.83 -23.51 7.17
CA VAL A 65 1.85 -22.15 6.60
C VAL A 65 1.71 -21.10 7.69
N LEU A 66 0.73 -21.23 8.59
CA LEU A 66 0.58 -20.30 9.72
C LEU A 66 1.81 -20.31 10.62
N THR A 67 2.35 -21.48 10.93
CA THR A 67 3.54 -21.61 11.78
C THR A 67 4.74 -20.91 11.14
N ALA A 68 4.94 -21.10 9.83
CA ALA A 68 6.00 -20.42 9.08
C ALA A 68 5.77 -18.90 9.03
N TRP A 69 4.53 -18.46 8.79
CA TRP A 69 4.18 -17.04 8.76
C TRP A 69 4.37 -16.36 10.12
N PHE A 70 4.01 -17.00 11.23
CA PHE A 70 4.33 -16.46 12.56
C PHE A 70 5.84 -16.43 12.88
N SER A 71 6.66 -17.21 12.16
CA SER A 71 8.11 -17.29 12.40
C SER A 71 8.93 -16.36 11.50
N PHE A 72 8.43 -16.05 10.30
CA PHE A 72 9.18 -15.35 9.25
C PHE A 72 8.36 -14.35 8.45
N GLY A 73 7.06 -14.28 8.71
CA GLY A 73 6.14 -13.43 7.99
C GLY A 73 6.00 -12.05 8.59
N GLU A 74 5.18 -11.26 7.92
CA GLU A 74 4.92 -9.87 8.23
C GLU A 74 3.40 -9.70 8.34
N ASP A 75 2.95 -8.98 9.37
CA ASP A 75 1.57 -8.54 9.55
C ASP A 75 1.40 -7.07 9.13
N ALA A 76 0.17 -6.64 8.88
CA ALA A 76 -0.13 -5.25 8.54
C ALA A 76 -1.36 -4.75 9.29
N VAL A 77 -1.24 -3.58 9.91
CA VAL A 77 -2.30 -2.95 10.71
C VAL A 77 -2.54 -1.51 10.28
N VAL A 78 -3.80 -1.12 10.12
CA VAL A 78 -4.15 0.27 9.81
C VAL A 78 -4.16 1.09 11.10
N LEU A 79 -3.32 2.12 11.16
CA LEU A 79 -3.21 3.02 12.30
C LEU A 79 -4.42 3.95 12.38
N GLU A 80 -4.80 4.31 13.60
CA GLU A 80 -5.90 5.24 13.90
C GLU A 80 -7.30 4.79 13.41
N ALA A 81 -7.43 3.58 12.87
CA ALA A 81 -8.68 3.00 12.37
C ALA A 81 -9.52 2.30 13.45
N GLY A 82 -8.98 2.13 14.66
CA GLY A 82 -9.72 1.57 15.80
C GLY A 82 -10.32 0.19 15.50
N GLU A 83 -11.64 0.09 15.58
CA GLU A 83 -12.40 -1.14 15.30
C GLU A 83 -12.75 -1.32 13.82
N ASP A 84 -12.78 -0.24 13.04
CA ASP A 84 -13.04 -0.24 11.60
C ASP A 84 -11.81 -0.66 10.76
N GLY A 85 -10.64 -0.69 11.40
CA GLY A 85 -9.40 -1.18 10.80
C GLY A 85 -9.47 -2.69 10.55
N TRP A 86 -9.04 -3.09 9.37
CA TRP A 86 -8.89 -4.50 9.03
C TRP A 86 -7.83 -5.16 9.93
N LYS A 87 -8.11 -6.40 10.35
CA LYS A 87 -7.23 -7.20 11.22
C LYS A 87 -7.00 -8.55 10.59
N SER A 88 -5.74 -8.92 10.41
CA SER A 88 -5.33 -10.21 9.85
C SER A 88 -5.96 -11.40 10.55
N ALA A 89 -6.05 -11.35 11.88
CA ALA A 89 -6.66 -12.37 12.75
C ALA A 89 -8.06 -12.84 12.30
N ASN A 90 -8.83 -12.00 11.59
CA ASN A 90 -10.17 -12.35 11.13
C ASN A 90 -10.17 -13.30 9.91
N GLU A 91 -9.09 -13.33 9.13
CA GLU A 91 -9.00 -14.08 7.86
C GLU A 91 -7.82 -15.07 7.81
N LEU A 92 -7.01 -15.19 8.87
CA LEU A 92 -5.81 -16.05 8.87
C LEU A 92 -6.10 -17.52 8.49
N ASP A 93 -7.19 -18.11 8.98
CA ASP A 93 -7.52 -19.51 8.69
C ASP A 93 -7.83 -19.73 7.20
N ASP A 94 -8.65 -18.83 6.63
CA ASP A 94 -8.95 -18.85 5.19
C ASP A 94 -7.67 -18.65 4.36
N PHE A 95 -6.84 -17.70 4.77
CA PHE A 95 -5.62 -17.41 4.05
C PHE A 95 -4.65 -18.60 4.08
N ALA A 96 -4.56 -19.29 5.19
CA ALA A 96 -3.70 -20.45 5.32
C ALA A 96 -4.24 -21.66 4.54
N ALA A 97 -5.57 -21.84 4.51
CA ALA A 97 -6.23 -22.93 3.82
C ALA A 97 -6.21 -22.80 2.29
N THR A 98 -6.25 -21.57 1.77
CA THR A 98 -6.38 -21.31 0.33
C THR A 98 -5.14 -20.63 -0.24
N ARG A 99 -4.67 -21.08 -1.41
CA ARG A 99 -3.62 -20.34 -2.14
C ARG A 99 -4.20 -19.07 -2.73
N ALA A 100 -3.44 -17.98 -2.61
CA ALA A 100 -3.82 -16.72 -3.21
C ALA A 100 -3.52 -16.72 -4.72
N THR A 101 -4.37 -16.05 -5.48
CA THR A 101 -4.11 -15.70 -6.88
C THR A 101 -3.07 -14.57 -6.98
N PRO A 102 -2.46 -14.35 -8.16
CA PRO A 102 -1.53 -13.23 -8.35
C PRO A 102 -2.15 -11.86 -8.02
N MET A 103 -3.44 -11.66 -8.34
CA MET A 103 -4.15 -10.40 -8.07
C MET A 103 -4.36 -10.17 -6.57
N GLU A 104 -4.67 -11.22 -5.80
CA GLU A 104 -4.82 -11.14 -4.34
C GLU A 104 -3.51 -10.85 -3.59
N ARG A 105 -2.37 -10.95 -4.30
CA ARG A 105 -1.04 -10.67 -3.75
C ARG A 105 -0.47 -9.34 -4.22
N ASP A 106 -1.13 -8.67 -5.15
CA ASP A 106 -0.60 -7.47 -5.80
C ASP A 106 -0.84 -6.21 -4.96
N TRP A 107 -0.25 -6.19 -3.76
CA TRP A 107 -0.33 -5.03 -2.87
C TRP A 107 0.37 -3.80 -3.45
N ARG A 108 1.29 -3.99 -4.41
CA ARG A 108 1.98 -2.89 -5.11
C ARG A 108 1.07 -2.07 -5.99
N MET A 109 -0.04 -2.64 -6.48
CA MET A 109 -1.08 -1.87 -7.17
C MET A 109 -1.87 -0.96 -6.21
N LEU A 110 -1.85 -1.26 -4.92
CA LEU A 110 -2.54 -0.50 -3.88
C LEU A 110 -1.57 0.40 -3.11
N ASP A 111 -0.28 0.40 -3.44
CA ASP A 111 0.71 1.19 -2.72
C ASP A 111 0.60 2.67 -3.13
N PRO A 112 0.27 3.59 -2.20
CA PRO A 112 0.04 5.00 -2.53
C PRO A 112 1.32 5.71 -2.98
N ARG A 113 2.50 5.22 -2.59
CA ARG A 113 3.79 5.83 -2.99
C ARG A 113 3.99 5.71 -4.49
N ARG A 114 3.47 4.64 -5.10
CA ARG A 114 3.53 4.44 -6.55
C ARG A 114 2.65 5.43 -7.31
N MET A 115 1.52 5.84 -6.75
CA MET A 115 0.59 6.77 -7.42
C MET A 115 1.12 8.21 -7.44
N VAL A 116 1.98 8.57 -6.48
CA VAL A 116 2.61 9.90 -6.43
C VAL A 116 3.69 10.04 -7.51
N GLU A 117 4.34 8.95 -7.92
CA GLU A 117 5.37 8.96 -8.98
C GLU A 117 4.78 9.22 -10.39
N ASP A 118 3.48 8.98 -10.60
CA ASP A 118 2.81 9.17 -11.90
C ASP A 118 2.36 10.64 -12.17
N GLU A 119 2.35 11.53 -11.17
CA GLU A 119 1.89 12.93 -11.34
C GLU A 119 3.01 13.92 -11.75
N ASP A 120 4.28 13.59 -11.51
CA ASP A 120 5.44 14.44 -11.83
C ASP A 120 6.16 14.07 -13.15
N ASP A 121 5.76 13.00 -13.85
CA ASP A 121 6.29 12.60 -15.18
C ASP A 121 5.40 13.11 -16.32
N LEU A 122 5.00 14.38 -16.27
CA LEU A 122 4.56 15.07 -17.48
C LEU A 122 5.82 15.50 -18.22
N PRO A 123 6.08 15.03 -19.46
CA PRO A 123 7.20 15.56 -20.24
C PRO A 123 7.00 17.06 -20.36
N GLU A 124 7.95 17.85 -19.86
CA GLU A 124 8.01 19.28 -20.15
C GLU A 124 7.99 19.42 -21.68
N ASP A 125 6.83 19.79 -22.21
CA ASP A 125 6.64 20.14 -23.61
C ASP A 125 7.48 21.39 -23.85
N THR A 126 8.75 21.19 -24.24
CA THR A 126 9.61 22.26 -24.73
C THR A 126 9.17 22.62 -26.16
N SER A 127 7.89 22.90 -26.37
CA SER A 127 7.48 23.70 -27.52
C SER A 127 7.87 25.13 -27.19
N SER A 128 9.10 25.52 -27.55
CA SER A 128 9.42 26.94 -27.68
C SER A 128 8.48 27.53 -28.73
N PRO A 129 7.59 28.48 -28.40
CA PRO A 129 6.98 29.32 -29.42
C PRO A 129 8.06 30.29 -29.90
N ASP A 130 8.69 30.00 -31.03
CA ASP A 130 9.37 31.05 -31.80
C ASP A 130 8.26 31.84 -32.50
N ASP A 131 7.79 32.85 -31.78
CA ASP A 131 6.72 33.77 -32.16
C ASP A 131 7.32 34.95 -32.93
N GLU A 132 6.83 35.08 -34.16
CA GLU A 132 6.57 36.30 -34.92
C GLU A 132 7.67 37.09 -35.66
N ASP A 133 7.40 37.17 -36.98
CA ASP A 133 7.44 38.34 -37.86
C ASP A 133 8.74 39.11 -38.16
N ASP A 134 9.18 39.02 -39.42
CA ASP A 134 9.38 40.23 -40.23
C ASP A 134 9.10 39.92 -41.71
N VAL A 135 7.89 40.26 -42.16
CA VAL A 135 7.63 40.51 -43.58
C VAL A 135 8.10 41.92 -43.92
N PRO A 136 8.84 42.09 -45.02
CA PRO A 136 8.70 43.32 -45.79
C PRO A 136 8.28 43.09 -47.23
N THR A 137 7.54 44.10 -47.68
CA THR A 137 6.63 44.17 -48.81
C THR A 137 7.29 44.29 -50.18
N THR A 138 6.45 44.05 -51.19
CA THR A 138 6.55 44.18 -52.66
C THR A 138 7.45 45.30 -53.26
N HIS A 139 8.11 45.01 -54.39
CA HIS A 139 7.76 45.51 -55.74
C HIS A 139 8.34 44.59 -56.82
#